data_AF-A0A7Y9R9C3-F1
#
_entry.id   AF-A0A7Y9R9C3-F1
#
_cell.length_a   1.000
_cell.length_b   1.000
_cell.length_c   1.000
_cell.angle_alpha   90.00
_cell.angle_beta   90.00
_cell.angle_gamma   90.00
#
_symmetry.space_group_name_H-M   'P 1'
#
loop_
_entity.id
_entity.type
_entity.pdbx_description
1 polymer ?
#
loop_
_entity_poly.entity_id
_entity_poly.type
_entity_poly.pdbx_seq_one_letter_code
_entity_poly.pdbx_strand_id
1 'polypeptide(L)'
;MDNLGELLHGFTIAVTVPHLVLMVVGVLLGILVGVLPGLGAPNGVSLLLPLTFGMQPVSAIILLSSMYLGGVVRRLGHLDSVQHPRRAVVGRDHFRRLSDGA
;
A
#
# COMPACT_ATOMS: atom_id res chain seq x y z
N MET A 1 -9.72 34.99 -8.98
CA MET A 1 -9.22 33.94 -8.07
C MET A 1 -8.29 33.09 -8.88
N ASP A 2 -6.99 33.25 -8.67
CA ASP A 2 -5.98 32.56 -9.45
C ASP A 2 -5.86 31.14 -8.89
N ASN A 3 -6.56 30.18 -9.51
CA ASN A 3 -6.58 28.76 -9.07
C ASN A 3 -5.17 28.15 -8.93
N LEU A 4 -4.19 28.69 -9.67
CA LEU A 4 -2.78 28.34 -9.53
C LEU A 4 -2.19 28.74 -8.16
N GLY A 5 -2.63 29.86 -7.59
CA GLY A 5 -2.19 30.32 -6.27
C GLY A 5 -2.68 29.40 -5.15
N GLU A 6 -3.93 28.95 -5.21
CA GLU A 6 -4.51 28.01 -4.24
C GLU A 6 -3.80 26.65 -4.24
N LEU A 7 -3.44 26.14 -5.43
CA LEU A 7 -2.67 24.90 -5.55
C LEU A 7 -1.27 25.03 -4.95
N LEU A 8 -0.55 26.12 -5.29
CA LEU A 8 0.78 26.38 -4.73
C LEU A 8 0.73 26.54 -3.20
N HIS A 9 -0.32 27.17 -2.67
CA HIS A 9 -0.52 27.27 -1.22
C HIS A 9 -0.69 25.89 -0.57
N GLY A 10 -1.49 25.00 -1.17
CA GLY A 10 -1.66 23.62 -0.71
C GLY A 10 -0.35 22.81 -0.69
N PHE A 11 0.50 22.95 -1.71
CA PHE A 11 1.83 22.33 -1.73
C PHE A 11 2.74 22.86 -0.62
N THR A 12 2.65 24.16 -0.34
CA THR A 12 3.43 24.79 0.74
C THR A 12 3.05 24.18 2.10
N ILE A 13 1.76 23.91 2.34
CA ILE A 13 1.28 23.23 3.55
C ILE A 13 1.79 21.79 3.62
N ALA A 14 1.76 21.06 2.51
CA ALA A 14 2.19 19.66 2.46
C ALA A 14 3.68 19.46 2.79
N VAL A 15 4.53 20.42 2.43
CA VAL A 15 5.99 20.38 2.66
C VAL A 15 6.39 20.93 4.04
N THR A 16 5.43 21.32 4.88
CA THR A 16 5.75 21.79 6.23
C THR A 16 6.37 20.68 7.11
N VAL A 17 7.27 21.08 8.00
CA VAL A 17 7.98 20.22 8.96
C VAL A 17 7.07 19.20 9.68
N PRO A 18 5.90 19.57 10.26
CA PRO A 18 5.04 18.60 10.94
C PRO A 18 4.54 17.47 10.01
N HIS A 19 4.22 17.80 8.76
CA HIS A 19 3.75 16.81 7.79
C HIS A 19 4.88 15.90 7.32
N LEU A 20 6.10 16.42 7.16
CA LEU A 20 7.28 15.61 6.86
C LEU A 20 7.59 14.60 7.97
N VAL A 21 7.52 15.01 9.24
CA VAL A 21 7.72 14.09 10.38
C VAL A 21 6.64 13.01 10.39
N LEU A 22 5.38 13.38 10.20
CA LEU A 22 4.28 12.42 10.05
C LEU A 22 4.51 11.46 8.89
N MET A 23 5.04 11.94 7.77
CA MET A 23 5.35 11.13 6.61
C MET A 23 6.42 10.09 6.92
N VAL A 24 7.49 10.47 7.64
CA VAL A 24 8.53 9.53 8.10
C VAL A 24 7.95 8.49 9.04
N VAL A 25 7.14 8.91 10.02
CA VAL A 25 6.48 7.99 10.97
C VAL A 25 5.53 7.04 10.23
N GLY A 26 4.76 7.54 9.27
CA GLY A 26 3.86 6.74 8.44
C GLY A 26 4.60 5.69 7.61
N VAL A 27 5.73 6.06 6.99
CA VAL A 27 6.59 5.11 6.27
C VAL A 27 7.15 4.05 7.22
N LEU A 28 7.64 4.42 8.40
CA LEU A 28 8.17 3.46 9.39
C LEU A 28 7.09 2.48 9.86
N LEU A 29 5.88 2.97 10.14
CA LEU A 29 4.73 2.13 10.48
C LEU A 29 4.35 1.21 9.32
N GLY A 30 4.36 1.72 8.08
CA GLY A 30 4.10 0.94 6.88
C GLY A 30 5.10 -0.19 6.67
N ILE A 31 6.38 0.07 6.90
CA ILE A 31 7.44 -0.95 6.86
C ILE A 31 7.24 -1.97 7.98
N LEU A 32 6.96 -1.54 9.21
CA LEU A 32 6.77 -2.43 10.37
C LEU A 32 5.57 -3.39 10.16
N VAL A 33 4.45 -2.85 9.68
CA VAL A 33 3.27 -3.65 9.30
C VAL A 33 3.58 -4.55 8.11
N GLY A 34 4.36 -4.06 7.14
CA GLY A 34 4.81 -4.85 6.00
C GLY A 34 5.64 -6.07 6.40
N VAL A 35 6.48 -5.99 7.43
CA VAL A 35 7.32 -7.11 7.87
C VAL A 35 6.51 -8.26 8.47
N LEU A 36 5.30 -8.02 9.01
CA LEU A 36 4.47 -9.05 9.64
C LEU A 36 3.81 -9.97 8.59
N PRO A 37 4.20 -11.26 8.51
CA PRO A 37 3.61 -12.20 7.55
C PRO A 37 2.15 -12.47 7.91
N GLY A 38 1.23 -12.13 7.00
CA GLY A 38 -0.22 -12.33 7.19
C GLY A 38 -1.04 -11.05 7.37
N LEU A 39 -0.40 -9.91 7.66
CA LEU A 39 -1.03 -8.59 7.66
C LEU A 39 -0.69 -7.87 6.36
N GLY A 40 -1.55 -7.99 5.35
CA GLY A 40 -1.35 -7.28 4.09
C GLY A 40 -1.44 -5.76 4.25
N ALA A 41 -0.88 -5.00 3.29
CA ALA A 41 -0.97 -3.55 3.26
C ALA A 41 -2.41 -2.99 3.44
N PRO A 42 -3.48 -3.58 2.86
CA PRO A 42 -4.85 -3.09 3.07
C PRO A 42 -5.33 -3.23 4.52
N ASN A 43 -4.92 -4.29 5.22
CA ASN A 43 -5.33 -4.55 6.59
C ASN A 43 -4.71 -3.53 7.56
N GLY A 44 -3.44 -3.15 7.31
CA GLY A 44 -2.78 -2.08 8.06
C GLY A 44 -3.48 -0.72 7.91
N VAL A 45 -3.83 -0.36 6.68
CA VAL A 45 -4.54 0.90 6.40
C VAL A 45 -5.91 0.95 7.09
N SER A 46 -6.64 -0.18 7.11
CA SER A 46 -7.91 -0.28 7.83
C SER A 46 -7.80 -0.08 9.35
N LEU A 47 -6.66 -0.42 9.96
CA LEU A 47 -6.42 -0.21 11.39
C LEU A 47 -6.12 1.27 11.72
N LEU A 48 -5.52 2.01 10.79
CA LEU A 48 -5.23 3.44 10.94
C LEU A 48 -6.39 4.35 10.54
N LEU A 49 -7.30 3.88 9.68
CA LEU A 49 -8.51 4.61 9.28
C LEU A 49 -9.30 5.18 10.46
N PRO A 50 -9.63 4.44 11.54
CA PRO A 50 -10.30 5.02 12.71
C PRO A 50 -9.45 6.07 13.44
N LEU A 51 -8.12 5.95 13.45
CA LEU A 51 -7.22 6.94 14.04
C LEU A 51 -7.22 8.25 13.23
N THR A 52 -7.39 8.16 11.91
CA THR A 52 -7.39 9.34 11.03
C THR A 52 -8.62 10.23 11.16
N PHE A 53 -9.73 9.74 11.72
CA PHE A 53 -10.92 10.56 11.92
C PHE A 53 -10.75 11.70 12.93
N GLY A 54 -9.76 11.61 13.84
CA GLY A 54 -9.43 12.67 14.78
C GLY A 54 -8.37 13.67 14.27
N MET A 55 -7.84 13.47 13.06
CA MET A 55 -6.72 14.26 12.52
C MET A 55 -7.19 15.30 11.51
N GLN A 56 -6.36 16.31 11.26
CA GLN A 56 -6.57 17.22 10.13
C GLN A 56 -6.55 16.42 8.81
N PRO A 57 -7.41 16.74 7.82
CA PRO A 57 -7.52 15.98 6.57
C PRO A 57 -6.18 15.83 5.83
N VAL A 58 -5.36 16.88 5.84
CA VAL A 58 -4.04 16.88 5.20
C VAL A 58 -3.10 15.86 5.86
N SER A 59 -3.01 15.89 7.19
CA SER A 59 -2.22 14.93 7.98
C SER A 59 -2.69 13.50 7.80
N ALA A 60 -4.01 13.27 7.78
CA ALA A 60 -4.60 11.96 7.57
C ALA A 60 -4.22 11.38 6.19
N ILE A 61 -4.35 12.17 5.12
CA ILE A 61 -4.00 11.73 3.76
C ILE A 61 -2.51 11.40 3.67
N ILE A 62 -1.64 12.26 4.19
CA ILE A 62 -0.18 12.05 4.14
C ILE A 62 0.21 10.78 4.90
N LEU A 63 -0.38 10.55 6.07
CA LEU A 63 -0.12 9.38 6.90
C LEU A 63 -0.63 8.08 6.26
N LEU A 64 -1.83 8.08 5.67
CA LEU A 64 -2.37 6.93 4.94
C LEU A 64 -1.56 6.60 3.68
N SER A 65 -1.21 7.62 2.88
CA SER A 65 -0.42 7.45 1.66
C SER A 65 0.99 6.94 1.95
N SER A 66 1.66 7.49 2.97
CA SER A 66 3.01 7.08 3.37
C SER A 66 3.05 5.66 3.94
N MET A 67 2.05 5.29 4.76
CA MET A 67 1.92 3.93 5.28
C MET A 67 1.67 2.91 4.16
N TYR A 68 0.76 3.22 3.23
CA TYR A 68 0.45 2.34 2.10
C TYR A 68 1.69 2.07 1.25
N LEU A 69 2.46 3.11 0.91
CA LEU A 69 3.72 2.98 0.17
C LEU A 69 4.75 2.14 0.95
N GLY A 70 4.89 2.35 2.26
CA GLY A 70 5.78 1.55 3.12
C GLY A 70 5.40 0.06 3.14
N GLY A 71 4.10 -0.26 3.18
CA GLY A 71 3.62 -1.65 3.13
C GLY A 71 3.73 -2.29 1.75
N VAL A 72 3.59 -1.50 0.68
CA VAL A 72 3.76 -1.96 -0.71
C VAL A 72 5.20 -2.36 -1.02
N VAL A 73 6.20 -1.79 -0.34
CA VAL A 73 7.63 -2.07 -0.62
C VAL A 73 7.98 -3.58 -0.55
N ARG A 74 7.26 -4.36 0.28
CA ARG A 74 7.47 -5.81 0.39
C ARG A 74 6.87 -6.60 -0.78
N ARG A 75 5.98 -6.00 -1.57
CA ARG A 75 5.32 -6.66 -2.71
C ARG A 75 6.22 -6.79 -3.94
N LEU A 76 7.43 -6.21 -3.91
CA LEU A 76 8.35 -6.20 -5.04
C LEU A 76 9.14 -7.51 -5.23
N GLY A 77 9.03 -8.46 -4.30
CA GLY A 77 9.69 -9.75 -4.41
C GLY A 77 8.80 -10.90 -3.93
N HIS A 78 8.44 -11.78 -4.86
CA HIS A 78 8.42 -13.23 -4.61
C HIS A 78 7.12 -13.95 -4.14
N LEU A 79 5.93 -13.33 -4.10
CA LEU A 79 4.73 -14.03 -3.54
C LEU A 79 3.45 -14.06 -4.38
N ASP A 80 3.48 -13.79 -5.69
CA ASP A 80 2.32 -14.10 -6.55
C ASP A 80 2.08 -15.62 -6.70
N SER A 81 3.08 -16.44 -6.41
CA SER A 81 3.02 -17.91 -6.47
C SER A 81 2.32 -18.56 -5.27
N VAL A 82 2.24 -17.88 -4.11
CA VAL A 82 1.72 -18.47 -2.86
C VAL A 82 0.23 -18.15 -2.65
N GLN A 83 -0.29 -17.06 -3.22
CA GLN A 83 -1.71 -16.70 -3.10
C GLN A 83 -2.63 -17.36 -4.15
N HIS A 84 -2.10 -17.85 -5.27
CA HIS A 84 -2.88 -18.54 -6.32
C HIS A 84 -2.28 -19.90 -6.76
N PRO A 85 -2.28 -20.93 -5.89
CA PRO A 85 -1.80 -22.26 -6.26
C PRO A 85 -2.67 -22.95 -7.34
N ARG A 86 -3.92 -22.51 -7.52
CA ARG A 86 -4.89 -23.18 -8.42
C ARG A 86 -4.68 -22.93 -9.92
N ARG A 87 -3.93 -21.89 -10.30
CA ARG A 87 -3.69 -21.61 -11.74
C ARG A 87 -2.61 -22.50 -12.35
N ALA A 88 -1.69 -23.01 -11.55
CA ALA A 88 -0.67 -23.96 -12.00
C ALA A 88 -1.23 -25.36 -12.27
N VAL A 89 -2.28 -25.77 -11.55
CA VAL A 89 -2.92 -27.10 -11.71
C VAL A 89 -3.76 -27.16 -12.98
N VAL A 90 -4.55 -26.13 -13.27
CA VAL A 90 -5.42 -26.08 -14.46
C VAL A 90 -4.61 -26.15 -15.77
N GLY A 91 -3.43 -25.51 -15.83
CA GLY A 91 -2.54 -25.61 -16.99
C GLY A 91 -1.93 -27.00 -17.16
N ARG A 92 -1.67 -27.72 -16.06
CA ARG A 92 -1.09 -29.06 -16.08
C ARG A 92 -2.09 -30.12 -16.54
N ASP A 93 -3.35 -29.98 -16.17
CA ASP A 93 -4.42 -30.90 -16.58
C ASP A 93 -4.75 -30.78 -18.07
N HIS A 94 -4.63 -29.57 -18.62
CA HIS A 94 -4.84 -29.35 -20.05
C HIS A 94 -3.68 -29.90 -20.90
N PHE A 95 -2.44 -29.73 -20.44
CA PHE A 95 -1.26 -30.30 -21.10
C PHE A 95 -1.23 -31.84 -21.05
N ARG A 96 -1.67 -32.44 -19.94
CA ARG A 96 -1.75 -33.90 -19.80
C ARG A 96 -2.75 -34.51 -20.80
N ARG A 97 -3.88 -33.83 -21.05
CA ARG A 97 -4.87 -34.26 -22.05
C ARG A 97 -4.39 -34.14 -23.50
N LEU A 98 -3.39 -33.30 -23.78
CA LEU A 98 -2.76 -33.20 -25.10
C LEU A 98 -1.66 -34.25 -25.29
N SER A 99 -0.97 -34.62 -24.21
CA SER A 99 0.06 -35.66 -24.21
C SER A 99 -0.51 -37.08 -24.29
N ASP A 100 -1.69 -37.33 -23.73
CA ASP A 100 -2.32 -38.66 -23.72
C ASP A 100 -3.15 -38.94 -25.00
N GLY A 101 -3.13 -38.01 -25.98
CA GLY A 101 -3.87 -38.09 -27.24
C GLY A 101 -3.00 -38.18 -28.50
N ALA A 102 -1.72 -38.51 -28.36
CA ALA A 102 -0.76 -38.72 -29.47
C ALA A 102 -0.13 -40.11 -29.40
#